data_AF-A0A0T6YFA5-F1
#
_entry.id   AF-A0A0T6YFA5-F1
#
_cell.length_a   1.000
_cell.length_b   1.000
_cell.length_c   1.000
_cell.angle_alpha   90.00
_cell.angle_beta   90.00
_cell.angle_gamma   90.00
#
_symmetry.space_group_name_H-M   'P 1'
#
loop_
_entity.id
_entity.type
_entity.pdbx_description
1 polymer ?
#
loop_
_entity_poly.entity_id
_entity_poly.type
_entity_poly.pdbx_seq_one_letter_code
_entity_poly.pdbx_strand_id
1 'polypeptide(L)'
;MTQTIYFAMEFHGTGDPYFGGTAADWALYKTDDGGQAFISAADAQRRSLILAYFPTAAEAEQAGSAASTRKGRISALPGKLRSEVPTGQISWIVGNKHVGEEDSELAEDMADRAKRAGATDADLMAQIVAYALACHRANQALVIHFQL
;
A
#
# COMPACT_ATOMS: atom_id res chain seq x y z
N MET A 1 8.70 14.03 8.56
CA MET A 1 9.19 13.21 7.44
C MET A 1 7.97 12.55 6.81
N THR A 2 7.78 12.66 5.50
CA THR A 2 6.64 12.03 4.81
C THR A 2 6.90 10.53 4.73
N GLN A 3 5.92 9.71 5.10
CA GLN A 3 6.05 8.26 5.00
C GLN A 3 5.90 7.78 3.56
N THR A 4 6.58 6.68 3.24
CA THR A 4 6.48 6.03 1.93
C THR A 4 5.48 4.88 2.02
N ILE A 5 4.58 4.78 1.05
CA ILE A 5 3.77 3.58 0.84
C ILE A 5 4.40 2.74 -0.27
N TYR A 6 4.13 1.44 -0.26
CA TYR A 6 4.72 0.47 -1.18
C TYR A 6 3.65 -0.26 -1.96
N PHE A 7 4.00 -0.79 -3.12
CA PHE A 7 3.21 -1.77 -3.86
C PHE A 7 4.13 -2.88 -4.34
N ALA A 8 3.56 -4.04 -4.66
CA ALA A 8 4.33 -5.19 -5.13
C ALA A 8 4.26 -5.33 -6.65
N MET A 9 5.41 -5.63 -7.26
CA MET A 9 5.50 -6.06 -8.66
C MET A 9 6.07 -7.47 -8.74
N GLU A 10 5.54 -8.26 -9.68
CA GLU A 10 6.08 -9.56 -10.04
C GLU A 10 6.82 -9.47 -11.38
N PHE A 11 8.10 -9.83 -11.37
CA PHE A 11 8.93 -9.94 -12.55
C PHE A 11 9.05 -11.40 -12.97
N HIS A 12 8.77 -11.68 -14.24
CA HIS A 12 8.92 -13.00 -14.82
C HIS A 12 10.06 -13.01 -15.85
N GLY A 13 11.21 -13.56 -15.47
CA GLY A 13 12.40 -13.68 -16.32
C GLY A 13 13.71 -13.71 -15.53
N THR A 14 14.84 -13.90 -16.22
CA THR A 14 16.20 -13.87 -15.65
C THR A 14 16.85 -12.49 -15.65
N GLY A 15 16.14 -11.45 -16.13
CA GLY A 15 16.63 -10.08 -16.19
C GLY A 15 16.61 -9.39 -14.82
N ASP A 16 17.58 -8.52 -14.59
CA ASP A 16 17.68 -7.70 -13.37
C ASP A 16 16.44 -6.79 -13.22
N PRO A 17 15.70 -6.86 -12.10
CA PRO A 17 14.55 -5.99 -11.82
C PRO A 17 14.86 -4.49 -11.91
N TYR A 18 16.13 -4.08 -11.76
CA TYR A 18 16.54 -2.68 -11.74
C TYR A 18 16.84 -2.08 -13.12
N PHE A 19 16.98 -2.88 -14.19
CA PHE A 19 17.53 -2.42 -15.47
C PHE A 19 16.65 -2.76 -16.69
N GLY A 20 15.42 -2.27 -16.69
CA GLY A 20 14.64 -2.12 -17.92
C GLY A 20 13.86 -3.36 -18.35
N GLY A 21 12.89 -3.77 -17.55
CA GLY A 21 11.94 -4.82 -17.93
C GLY A 21 11.11 -4.42 -19.16
N THR A 22 11.19 -5.21 -20.23
CA THR A 22 10.29 -5.14 -21.40
C THR A 22 9.25 -6.27 -21.41
N ALA A 23 8.70 -6.69 -20.27
CA ALA A 23 7.78 -7.83 -20.21
C ALA A 23 6.64 -7.60 -19.21
N ALA A 24 5.51 -7.07 -19.70
CA ALA A 24 4.20 -6.96 -19.04
C ALA A 24 4.28 -6.75 -17.51
N ASP A 25 4.36 -5.50 -17.06
CA ASP A 25 4.35 -5.11 -15.64
C ASP A 25 3.09 -5.63 -14.95
N TRP A 26 3.25 -6.68 -14.14
CA TRP A 26 2.18 -7.20 -13.31
C TRP A 26 2.36 -6.66 -11.90
N ALA A 27 1.46 -5.77 -11.52
CA ALA A 27 1.42 -5.24 -10.17
C ALA A 27 0.33 -5.97 -9.37
N LEU A 28 0.44 -5.92 -8.05
CA LEU A 28 -0.53 -6.54 -7.16
C LEU A 28 -1.76 -5.64 -7.01
N TYR A 29 -2.92 -6.13 -7.43
CA TYR A 29 -4.21 -5.42 -7.31
C TYR A 29 -5.14 -6.14 -6.34
N LYS A 30 -6.01 -5.37 -5.70
CA LYS A 30 -7.15 -5.90 -4.95
C LYS A 30 -8.20 -6.41 -5.94
N THR A 31 -8.65 -7.65 -5.74
CA THR A 31 -9.67 -8.28 -6.58
C THR A 31 -11.07 -8.12 -5.99
N ASP A 32 -12.09 -8.32 -6.82
CA ASP A 32 -13.51 -8.13 -6.46
C ASP A 32 -13.98 -9.06 -5.32
N ASP A 33 -13.30 -10.19 -5.14
CA ASP A 33 -13.52 -11.16 -4.06
C ASP A 33 -12.81 -10.80 -2.75
N GLY A 34 -12.18 -9.63 -2.66
CA GLY A 34 -11.41 -9.19 -1.51
C GLY A 34 -10.00 -9.77 -1.43
N GLY A 35 -9.61 -10.60 -2.41
CA GLY A 35 -8.26 -11.15 -2.54
C GLY A 35 -7.26 -10.16 -3.17
N GLN A 36 -6.09 -10.69 -3.51
CA GLN A 36 -5.04 -9.97 -4.21
C GLN A 36 -4.48 -10.83 -5.34
N ALA A 37 -4.24 -10.23 -6.50
CA ALA A 37 -3.66 -10.93 -7.64
C ALA A 37 -2.76 -10.02 -8.46
N PHE A 38 -1.70 -10.61 -9.02
CA PHE A 38 -0.86 -9.95 -10.01
C PHE A 38 -1.60 -9.83 -11.34
N ILE A 39 -1.77 -8.60 -11.82
CA ILE A 39 -2.56 -8.28 -13.01
C ILE A 39 -1.82 -7.21 -13.82
N SER A 40 -1.94 -7.27 -15.15
CA SER A 40 -1.38 -6.23 -16.03
C SER A 40 -2.09 -4.89 -15.82
N ALA A 41 -1.39 -3.77 -15.99
CA ALA A 41 -2.00 -2.45 -15.85
C ALA A 41 -3.23 -2.25 -16.78
N ALA A 42 -3.17 -2.78 -18.00
CA ALA A 42 -4.27 -2.70 -18.96
C ALA A 42 -5.53 -3.47 -18.50
N ASP A 43 -5.35 -4.68 -17.98
CA ASP A 43 -6.46 -5.49 -17.46
C ASP A 43 -7.03 -4.91 -16.17
N ALA A 44 -6.17 -4.41 -15.29
CA ALA A 44 -6.58 -3.73 -14.06
C ALA A 44 -7.41 -2.49 -14.36
N GLN A 45 -6.99 -1.67 -15.33
CA GLN A 45 -7.76 -0.51 -15.78
C GLN A 45 -9.11 -0.91 -16.36
N ARG A 46 -9.14 -1.94 -17.23
CA ARG A 46 -10.40 -2.44 -17.83
C ARG A 46 -11.40 -2.92 -16.77
N ARG A 47 -10.89 -3.49 -15.67
CA ARG A 47 -11.69 -4.00 -14.56
C ARG A 47 -11.89 -2.96 -13.43
N SER A 48 -11.33 -1.75 -13.56
CA SER A 48 -11.33 -0.73 -12.51
C SER A 48 -10.80 -1.23 -11.16
N LEU A 49 -9.76 -2.07 -11.18
CA LEU A 49 -9.15 -2.60 -9.96
C LEU A 49 -8.26 -1.56 -9.28
N ILE A 50 -8.14 -1.71 -7.96
CA ILE A 50 -7.36 -0.80 -7.11
C ILE A 50 -6.02 -1.44 -6.82
N LEU A 51 -4.94 -0.67 -6.94
CA LEU A 51 -3.61 -1.16 -6.61
C LEU A 51 -3.53 -1.50 -5.11
N ALA A 52 -2.86 -2.60 -4.77
CA ALA A 52 -2.62 -2.95 -3.38
C ALA A 52 -1.45 -2.12 -2.84
N TYR A 53 -1.76 -1.15 -1.98
CA TYR A 53 -0.78 -0.36 -1.27
C TYR A 53 -0.53 -0.90 0.15
N PHE A 54 0.72 -0.82 0.58
CA PHE A 54 1.19 -1.35 1.86
C PHE A 54 1.99 -0.28 2.62
N PRO A 55 1.94 -0.29 3.96
CA PRO A 55 2.67 0.66 4.79
C PRO A 55 4.18 0.38 4.86
N THR A 56 4.63 -0.86 4.58
CA THR A 56 6.04 -1.23 4.59
C THR A 56 6.42 -2.08 3.36
N ALA A 57 7.71 -2.06 3.01
CA ALA A 57 8.23 -2.88 1.92
C ALA A 57 8.08 -4.38 2.22
N ALA A 58 8.34 -4.79 3.47
CA ALA A 58 8.24 -6.19 3.90
C ALA A 58 6.81 -6.74 3.76
N GLU A 59 5.80 -5.94 4.11
CA GLU A 59 4.39 -6.34 3.94
C GLU A 59 4.01 -6.46 2.46
N ALA A 60 4.48 -5.55 1.60
CA ALA A 60 4.29 -5.65 0.16
C ALA A 60 4.94 -6.92 -0.43
N GLU A 61 6.17 -7.25 -0.02
CA GLU A 61 6.87 -8.46 -0.46
C GLU A 61 6.18 -9.73 0.03
N GLN A 62 5.72 -9.76 1.28
CA GLN A 62 5.00 -10.89 1.85
C GLN A 62 3.67 -11.12 1.11
N ALA A 63 2.90 -10.06 0.89
CA ALA A 63 1.63 -10.10 0.18
C ALA A 63 1.83 -10.55 -1.28
N GLY A 64 2.83 -10.00 -1.96
CA GLY A 64 3.21 -10.42 -3.31
C GLY A 64 3.62 -11.89 -3.34
N SER A 65 4.43 -12.34 -2.39
CA SER A 65 4.84 -13.75 -2.32
C SER A 65 3.67 -14.70 -2.11
N ALA A 66 2.68 -14.31 -1.30
CA ALA A 66 1.47 -15.10 -1.06
C ALA A 66 0.55 -15.14 -2.30
N ALA A 67 0.48 -14.06 -3.07
CA ALA A 67 -0.37 -13.96 -4.26
C ALA A 67 0.30 -14.48 -5.55
N SER A 68 1.62 -14.68 -5.54
CA SER A 68 2.38 -15.15 -6.72
C SER A 68 1.99 -16.58 -7.09
N THR A 69 1.42 -16.73 -8.29
CA THR A 69 1.14 -18.05 -8.89
C THR A 69 2.22 -18.50 -9.86
N ARG A 70 3.02 -17.56 -10.38
CA ARG A 70 4.04 -17.80 -11.39
C ARG A 70 5.41 -18.07 -10.79
N LYS A 71 5.56 -17.89 -9.47
CA LYS A 71 6.84 -17.96 -8.75
C LYS A 71 7.89 -17.02 -9.36
N GLY A 72 7.44 -15.85 -9.81
CA GLY A 72 8.33 -14.79 -10.29
C GLY A 72 9.11 -14.15 -9.15
N ARG A 73 10.03 -13.25 -9.49
CA ARG A 73 10.73 -12.45 -8.49
C ARG A 73 9.82 -11.31 -8.05
N ILE A 74 9.53 -11.24 -6.76
CA ILE A 74 8.72 -10.18 -6.17
C ILE A 74 9.64 -9.02 -5.75
N SER A 75 9.18 -7.79 -5.97
CA SER A 75 9.84 -6.61 -5.40
C SER A 75 8.80 -5.63 -4.90
N ALA A 76 9.01 -5.12 -3.69
CA ALA A 76 8.29 -3.97 -3.18
C ALA A 76 8.91 -2.68 -3.71
N LEU A 77 8.09 -1.86 -4.36
CA LEU A 77 8.51 -0.58 -4.91
C LEU A 77 7.78 0.57 -4.20
N PRO A 78 8.45 1.72 -4.04
CA PRO A 78 7.81 2.90 -3.47
C PRO A 78 6.69 3.39 -4.40
N GLY A 79 5.49 3.54 -3.86
CA GLY A 79 4.34 4.12 -4.54
C GLY A 79 4.40 5.64 -4.52
N LYS A 80 4.08 6.26 -5.66
CA LYS A 80 3.93 7.72 -5.73
C LYS A 80 2.59 8.12 -5.14
N LEU A 81 2.62 8.80 -3.98
CA LEU A 81 1.43 9.38 -3.38
C LEU A 81 0.80 10.41 -4.32
N ARG A 82 -0.53 10.33 -4.44
CA ARG A 82 -1.33 11.35 -5.10
C ARG A 82 -1.25 12.67 -4.33
N SER A 83 -1.25 13.78 -5.06
CA SER A 83 -1.21 15.14 -4.51
C SER A 83 -2.40 15.44 -3.59
N GLU A 84 -3.51 14.74 -3.81
CA GLU A 84 -4.77 14.88 -3.07
C GLU A 84 -4.72 14.20 -1.70
N VAL A 85 -3.71 13.35 -1.42
CA VAL A 85 -3.55 12.71 -0.12
C VAL A 85 -3.12 13.77 0.91
N PRO A 86 -3.93 14.07 1.94
CA PRO A 86 -3.63 15.13 2.90
C PRO A 86 -2.62 14.65 3.96
N THR A 87 -1.38 14.42 3.53
CA THR A 87 -0.31 13.77 4.32
C THR A 87 -0.09 14.42 5.69
N GLY A 88 -0.08 15.76 5.77
CA GLY A 88 0.07 16.48 7.05
C GLY A 88 -1.08 16.24 8.03
N GLN A 89 -2.32 16.25 7.55
CA GLN A 89 -3.49 15.99 8.39
C GLN A 89 -3.52 14.53 8.86
N ILE A 90 -3.20 13.58 7.97
CA ILE A 90 -3.13 12.16 8.33
C ILE A 90 -2.07 11.94 9.41
N SER A 91 -0.86 12.47 9.23
CA SER A 91 0.21 12.34 10.22
C SER A 91 -0.17 12.96 11.57
N TRP A 92 -0.90 14.08 11.58
CA TRP A 92 -1.41 14.68 12.81
C TRP A 92 -2.46 13.81 13.51
N ILE A 93 -3.42 13.24 12.75
CA ILE A 93 -4.44 12.34 13.31
C ILE A 93 -3.77 11.10 13.92
N VAL A 94 -2.90 10.43 13.17
CA VAL A 94 -2.21 9.21 13.61
C VAL A 94 -1.29 9.48 14.79
N GLY A 95 -0.62 10.64 14.83
CA GLY A 95 0.23 11.04 15.95
C GLY A 95 -0.52 11.23 17.29
N ASN A 96 -1.84 11.44 17.24
CA ASN A 96 -2.69 11.54 18.43
C ASN A 96 -3.40 10.22 18.80
N LYS A 97 -3.21 9.15 18.02
CA LYS A 97 -3.76 7.83 18.31
C LYS A 97 -2.84 7.01 19.21
N HIS A 98 -3.42 6.03 19.89
CA HIS A 98 -2.66 5.12 20.74
C HIS A 98 -1.83 4.18 19.87
N VAL A 99 -0.54 4.03 20.17
CA VAL A 99 0.40 3.24 19.35
C VAL A 99 0.08 1.72 19.37
N GLY A 100 -0.61 1.27 20.41
CA GLY A 100 -1.14 -0.11 20.52
C GLY A 100 -2.56 -0.29 19.96
N GLU A 101 -3.12 0.70 19.26
CA GLU A 101 -4.38 0.52 18.52
C GLU A 101 -4.17 -0.49 17.39
N GLU A 102 -5.18 -1.31 17.10
CA GLU A 102 -5.07 -2.29 16.01
C GLU A 102 -5.10 -1.58 14.66
N ASP A 103 -4.29 -2.08 13.72
CA ASP A 103 -4.21 -1.50 12.38
C ASP A 103 -5.54 -1.56 11.62
N SER A 104 -6.38 -2.56 11.89
CA SER A 104 -7.71 -2.66 11.31
C SER A 104 -8.63 -1.53 11.79
N GLU A 105 -8.57 -1.18 13.08
CA GLU A 105 -9.37 -0.09 13.65
C GLU A 105 -8.93 1.26 13.06
N LEU A 106 -7.62 1.47 12.94
CA LEU A 106 -7.08 2.66 12.29
C LEU A 106 -7.48 2.72 10.81
N ALA A 107 -7.39 1.61 10.08
CA ALA A 107 -7.76 1.56 8.67
C ALA A 107 -9.25 1.90 8.45
N GLU A 108 -10.14 1.37 9.28
CA GLU A 108 -11.57 1.65 9.26
C GLU A 108 -11.86 3.13 9.57
N ASP A 109 -11.30 3.68 10.65
CA ASP A 109 -11.46 5.10 11.02
C ASP A 109 -10.99 6.03 9.89
N MET A 110 -9.84 5.73 9.28
CA MET A 110 -9.28 6.53 8.19
C MET A 110 -10.12 6.45 6.91
N ALA A 111 -10.63 5.27 6.56
CA ALA A 111 -11.53 5.11 5.44
C ALA A 111 -12.85 5.89 5.65
N ASP A 112 -13.42 5.83 6.86
CA ASP A 112 -14.67 6.53 7.17
C ASP A 112 -14.49 8.05 7.25
N ARG A 113 -13.33 8.54 7.71
CA ARG A 113 -12.97 9.96 7.62
C ARG A 113 -12.84 10.41 6.17
N ALA A 114 -12.17 9.64 5.32
CA ALA A 114 -12.02 9.97 3.91
C ALA A 114 -13.38 10.06 3.21
N LYS A 115 -14.28 9.08 3.44
CA LYS A 115 -15.65 9.10 2.91
C LYS A 115 -16.44 10.32 3.40
N ARG A 116 -16.41 10.61 4.70
CA ARG A 116 -17.10 11.80 5.27
C ARG A 116 -16.55 13.12 4.72
N ALA A 117 -15.28 13.16 4.34
CA ALA A 117 -14.66 14.30 3.68
C ALA A 117 -14.96 14.38 2.18
N GLY A 118 -15.71 13.41 1.62
CA GLY A 118 -16.14 13.40 0.22
C GLY A 118 -15.19 12.68 -0.75
N ALA A 119 -14.25 11.87 -0.26
CA ALA A 119 -13.43 11.04 -1.15
C ALA A 119 -14.31 9.93 -1.78
N THR A 120 -14.48 10.00 -3.10
CA THR A 120 -15.24 9.01 -3.89
C THR A 120 -14.35 8.07 -4.68
N ASP A 121 -13.07 8.43 -4.86
CA ASP A 121 -12.09 7.64 -5.60
C ASP A 121 -11.48 6.57 -4.69
N ALA A 122 -11.61 5.31 -5.11
CA ALA A 122 -11.20 4.16 -4.31
C ALA A 122 -9.68 3.98 -4.23
N ASP A 123 -8.94 4.40 -5.27
CA ASP A 123 -7.47 4.40 -5.24
C ASP A 123 -6.96 5.48 -4.27
N LEU A 124 -7.56 6.68 -4.30
CA LEU A 124 -7.26 7.73 -3.33
C LEU A 124 -7.50 7.26 -1.89
N MET A 125 -8.65 6.62 -1.63
CA MET A 125 -8.96 6.06 -0.31
C MET A 125 -7.94 5.00 0.11
N ALA A 126 -7.53 4.12 -0.81
CA ALA A 126 -6.53 3.10 -0.53
C ALA A 126 -5.16 3.71 -0.17
N GLN A 127 -4.74 4.78 -0.86
CA GLN A 127 -3.51 5.51 -0.54
C GLN A 127 -3.59 6.23 0.80
N ILE A 128 -4.74 6.84 1.15
CA ILE A 128 -4.97 7.48 2.45
C ILE A 128 -4.80 6.47 3.59
N VAL A 129 -5.45 5.31 3.46
CA VAL A 129 -5.37 4.24 4.47
C VAL A 129 -3.94 3.72 4.57
N ALA A 130 -3.30 3.36 3.46
CA ALA A 130 -1.93 2.85 3.48
C ALA A 130 -0.93 3.87 4.08
N TYR A 131 -1.10 5.16 3.78
CA TYR A 131 -0.24 6.21 4.34
C TYR A 131 -0.46 6.39 5.84
N ALA A 132 -1.70 6.29 6.31
CA ALA A 132 -2.00 6.33 7.74
C ALA A 132 -1.35 5.17 8.49
N LEU A 133 -1.45 3.95 7.94
CA LEU A 133 -0.78 2.77 8.49
C LEU A 133 0.74 2.93 8.46
N ALA A 134 1.32 3.53 7.42
CA ALA A 134 2.76 3.81 7.37
C ALA A 134 3.20 4.76 8.47
N CYS A 135 2.41 5.80 8.76
CA CYS A 135 2.64 6.68 9.91
C CYS A 135 2.54 5.92 11.24
N HIS A 136 1.57 5.02 11.36
CA HIS A 136 1.36 4.25 12.57
C HIS A 136 2.52 3.29 12.85
N ARG A 137 2.96 2.56 11.82
CA ARG A 137 4.15 1.69 11.88
C ARG A 137 5.41 2.44 12.26
N ALA A 138 5.59 3.65 11.71
CA ALA A 138 6.72 4.49 12.11
C ALA A 138 6.66 4.86 13.60
N ASN A 139 5.49 5.19 14.13
CA ASN A 139 5.31 5.49 15.56
C ASN A 139 5.57 4.25 16.44
N GLN A 140 5.08 3.08 16.04
CA GLN A 140 5.34 1.81 16.72
C GLN A 140 6.83 1.48 16.75
N ALA A 141 7.54 1.65 15.63
CA ALA A 141 8.97 1.45 15.55
C ALA A 141 9.74 2.38 16.50
N LEU A 142 9.29 3.64 16.67
CA LEU A 142 9.90 4.58 17.62
C LEU A 142 9.68 4.14 19.08
N VAL A 143 8.46 3.72 19.44
CA VAL A 143 8.19 3.20 20.80
C VAL A 143 9.07 1.99 21.12
N ILE A 144 9.19 1.05 20.18
CA ILE A 144 10.08 -0.11 20.32
C ILE A 144 11.55 0.33 20.47
N HIS A 145 12.00 1.26 19.63
CA HIS A 145 13.38 1.74 19.64
C HIS A 145 13.76 2.41 20.96
N PHE A 146 12.85 3.21 21.53
CA PHE A 146 13.10 3.97 22.76
C PHE A 146 12.65 3.24 24.03
N GLN A 147 12.10 2.03 23.93
CA GLN A 147 11.57 1.24 25.06
C GLN A 147 10.55 2.02 25.91
N LEU A 148 9.68 2.79 25.23
CA LEU A 148 8.64 3.60 25.87
C LEU A 148 7.41 2.77 26.27
#